data_AF-A0A8S8ZD05-F1
#
_entry.id   AF-A0A8S8ZD05-F1
#
_cell.length_a   1.000
_cell.length_b   1.000
_cell.length_c   1.000
_cell.angle_alpha   90.00
_cell.angle_beta   90.00
_cell.angle_gamma   90.00
#
_symmetry.space_group_name_H-M   'P 1'
#
loop_
_entity.id
_entity.type
_entity.pdbx_description
1 polymer ?
#
loop_
_entity_poly.entity_id
_entity_poly.type
_entity_poly.pdbx_seq_one_letter_code
_entity_poly.pdbx_strand_id
1 'polypeptide(L)'
;MINGASSSDGAMATHLPTIDPESAAGGGCGGVSRESARERRCRSESVCPSGSLHAADWCCQSSYLETSSNVHEHGLHTVCEEARCPNVHDCWGRGTATFMVAGEVCTRGCRFCAVGTVKAPPALDSHEPDELAEAVARMGLSHAVITVVNRDDLPGRGRQPLSDCILAVSQRSPEVGLDYCAPISTVTSMHWRHSSMTCP
;
A
#
# COMPACT_ATOMS: atom_id res chain seq x y z
N MET A 1 -28.13 -4.34 58.76
CA MET A 1 -28.91 -4.07 57.53
C MET A 1 -28.18 -3.03 56.71
N ILE A 2 -27.33 -3.45 55.79
CA ILE A 2 -26.92 -2.64 54.63
C ILE A 2 -26.84 -3.60 53.44
N ASN A 3 -27.71 -3.39 52.47
CA ASN A 3 -27.75 -4.09 51.18
C ASN A 3 -26.49 -3.68 50.38
N GLY A 4 -25.78 -4.56 49.67
CA GLY A 4 -26.30 -5.32 48.54
C GLY A 4 -25.98 -4.53 47.26
N ALA A 5 -24.76 -4.67 46.74
CA ALA A 5 -24.35 -4.17 45.42
C ALA A 5 -23.80 -5.33 44.60
N SER A 6 -24.66 -5.84 43.73
CA SER A 6 -24.35 -6.75 42.63
C SER A 6 -24.39 -5.94 41.34
N SER A 7 -23.34 -5.99 40.50
CA SER A 7 -23.34 -5.65 39.06
C SER A 7 -21.96 -6.03 38.52
N SER A 8 -21.78 -7.27 38.04
CA SER A 8 -21.99 -7.73 36.67
C SER A 8 -20.82 -7.39 35.74
N ASP A 9 -20.09 -8.44 35.39
CA ASP A 9 -19.16 -8.56 34.27
C ASP A 9 -19.68 -7.89 33.00
N GLY A 10 -18.81 -7.14 32.33
CA GLY A 10 -19.08 -6.53 31.03
C GLY A 10 -17.79 -6.42 30.23
N ALA A 11 -17.61 -7.34 29.30
CA ALA A 11 -16.45 -7.50 28.44
C ALA A 11 -16.03 -6.19 27.73
N MET A 12 -14.72 -5.91 27.75
CA MET A 12 -14.11 -4.86 26.94
C MET A 12 -14.13 -5.27 25.47
N ALA A 13 -15.18 -4.86 24.75
CA ALA A 13 -15.28 -5.04 23.32
C ALA A 13 -14.20 -4.21 22.62
N THR A 14 -13.18 -4.90 22.11
CA THR A 14 -12.21 -4.37 21.16
C THR A 14 -12.88 -4.34 19.78
N HIS A 15 -13.52 -3.24 19.43
CA HIS A 15 -13.87 -2.94 18.05
C HIS A 15 -13.46 -1.51 17.74
N LEU A 16 -12.60 -1.35 16.71
CA LEU A 16 -12.36 -0.07 16.09
C LEU A 16 -13.71 0.51 15.61
N PRO A 17 -13.92 1.83 15.73
CA PRO A 17 -15.12 2.44 15.18
C PRO A 17 -15.10 2.34 13.65
N THR A 18 -16.10 1.67 13.09
CA THR A 18 -16.42 1.76 11.66
C THR A 18 -16.88 3.19 11.39
N ILE A 19 -16.25 3.87 10.44
CA ILE A 19 -16.65 5.21 10.03
C ILE A 19 -17.96 5.07 9.25
N ASP A 20 -19.08 5.52 9.82
CA ASP A 20 -20.36 5.57 9.13
C ASP A 20 -20.34 6.67 8.05
N PRO A 21 -20.78 6.37 6.81
CA PRO A 21 -20.67 7.28 5.67
C PRO A 21 -21.59 8.52 5.73
N GLU A 22 -22.45 8.65 6.73
CA GLU A 22 -23.44 9.74 6.82
C GLU A 22 -22.95 11.02 7.52
N SER A 23 -21.74 11.05 8.10
CA SER A 23 -21.29 12.21 8.91
C SER A 23 -20.44 13.26 8.17
N ALA A 24 -20.27 13.18 6.84
CA ALA A 24 -19.38 14.08 6.09
C ALA A 24 -20.11 15.04 5.13
N ALA A 25 -21.27 15.60 5.51
CA ALA A 25 -21.96 16.61 4.72
C ALA A 25 -22.03 17.96 5.45
N GLY A 26 -21.12 18.89 5.10
CA GLY A 26 -21.11 20.24 5.67
C GLY A 26 -20.18 21.24 4.98
N GLY A 27 -20.56 21.70 3.78
CA GLY A 27 -20.36 23.07 3.26
C GLY A 27 -18.95 23.59 2.91
N GLY A 28 -18.77 24.04 1.65
CA GLY A 28 -17.73 25.03 1.31
C GLY A 28 -17.23 25.01 -0.14
N CYS A 29 -17.45 26.11 -0.86
CA CYS A 29 -17.07 26.35 -2.26
C CYS A 29 -15.58 26.71 -2.41
N GLY A 30 -14.91 26.19 -3.43
CA GLY A 30 -13.68 26.77 -3.99
C GLY A 30 -12.41 25.95 -3.80
N GLY A 31 -12.28 24.87 -4.57
CA GLY A 31 -11.03 24.18 -4.81
C GLY A 31 -11.25 23.22 -5.96
N VAL A 32 -10.35 23.19 -6.95
CA VAL A 32 -10.33 22.10 -7.93
C VAL A 32 -10.30 20.80 -7.12
N SER A 33 -11.40 20.05 -7.12
CA SER A 33 -11.52 18.81 -6.37
C SER A 33 -10.34 17.93 -6.74
N ARG A 34 -9.47 17.65 -5.77
CA ARG A 34 -8.52 16.54 -5.91
C ARG A 34 -9.39 15.28 -5.97
N GLU A 35 -9.67 14.83 -7.18
CA GLU A 35 -10.49 13.64 -7.41
C GLU A 35 -9.93 12.49 -6.59
N SER A 36 -10.80 11.85 -5.79
CA SER A 36 -10.42 10.70 -4.97
C SER A 36 -9.89 9.58 -5.87
N ALA A 37 -8.99 8.72 -5.36
CA ALA A 37 -8.53 7.52 -6.07
C ALA A 37 -9.70 6.70 -6.64
N ARG A 38 -10.83 6.67 -5.91
CA ARG A 38 -12.09 6.05 -6.35
C ARG A 38 -12.73 6.76 -7.54
N GLU A 39 -12.75 8.10 -7.56
CA GLU A 39 -13.31 8.90 -8.67
C GLU A 39 -12.45 8.81 -9.93
N ARG A 40 -11.12 8.75 -9.77
CA ARG A 40 -10.17 8.52 -10.87
C ARG A 40 -10.39 7.15 -11.52
N ARG A 41 -10.61 6.12 -10.71
CA ARG A 41 -10.95 4.76 -11.16
C ARG A 41 -12.31 4.71 -11.88
N CYS A 42 -13.35 5.33 -11.31
CA CYS A 42 -14.67 5.35 -11.94
C CYS A 42 -14.72 6.13 -13.27
N ARG A 43 -13.80 7.07 -13.51
CA ARG A 43 -13.74 7.81 -14.78
C ARG A 43 -13.06 7.01 -15.90
N SER A 44 -12.05 6.20 -15.59
CA SER A 44 -11.44 5.28 -16.57
C SER A 44 -12.38 4.12 -16.96
N GLU A 45 -13.41 3.84 -16.17
CA GLU A 45 -14.47 2.83 -16.42
C GLU A 45 -15.53 3.23 -17.47
N SER A 46 -15.32 4.26 -18.29
CA SER A 46 -16.29 4.67 -19.34
C SER A 46 -16.34 3.76 -20.58
N VAL A 47 -15.68 2.60 -20.54
CA VAL A 47 -15.78 1.56 -21.59
C VAL A 47 -16.21 0.22 -20.98
N CYS A 48 -17.26 0.23 -20.16
CA CYS A 48 -17.98 -0.99 -19.83
C CYS A 48 -18.96 -1.31 -20.97
N PRO A 49 -18.80 -2.39 -21.75
CA PRO A 49 -19.82 -2.79 -22.71
C PRO A 49 -21.04 -3.23 -21.90
N SER A 50 -22.08 -2.41 -21.93
CA SER A 50 -23.32 -2.66 -21.21
C SER A 50 -23.91 -4.00 -21.63
N GLY A 51 -23.96 -4.98 -20.72
CA GLY A 51 -24.91 -6.11 -20.83
C GLY A 51 -24.40 -7.55 -20.71
N SER A 52 -23.13 -7.82 -20.38
CA SER A 52 -22.68 -9.21 -20.16
C SER A 52 -22.59 -9.58 -18.68
N LEU A 53 -23.10 -10.77 -18.32
CA LEU A 53 -23.05 -11.41 -16.98
C LEU A 53 -21.63 -11.59 -16.39
N HIS A 54 -20.60 -11.13 -17.10
CA HIS A 54 -19.19 -11.18 -16.72
C HIS A 54 -18.60 -9.78 -16.45
N ALA A 55 -19.39 -8.69 -16.40
CA ALA A 55 -18.85 -7.33 -16.25
C ALA A 55 -17.87 -7.16 -15.07
N ALA A 56 -18.11 -7.85 -13.94
CA ALA A 56 -17.19 -7.86 -12.80
C ALA A 56 -15.87 -8.61 -13.10
N ASP A 57 -15.93 -9.74 -13.82
CA ASP A 57 -14.75 -10.48 -14.27
C ASP A 57 -13.92 -9.66 -15.28
N TRP A 58 -14.58 -8.89 -16.15
CA TRP A 58 -13.94 -8.00 -17.13
C TRP A 58 -13.30 -6.75 -16.48
N CYS A 59 -13.94 -6.13 -15.49
CA CYS A 59 -13.33 -5.00 -14.74
C CYS A 59 -12.10 -5.46 -13.94
N CYS A 60 -12.17 -6.62 -13.28
CA CYS A 60 -11.04 -7.21 -12.56
C CYS A 60 -9.86 -7.48 -13.50
N GLN A 61 -10.15 -8.00 -14.70
CA GLN A 61 -9.12 -8.26 -15.71
C GLN A 61 -8.50 -6.97 -16.28
N SER A 62 -9.30 -5.93 -16.53
CA SER A 62 -8.78 -4.62 -16.99
C SER A 62 -7.89 -3.95 -15.95
N SER A 63 -8.33 -3.88 -14.69
CA SER A 63 -7.52 -3.29 -13.61
C SER A 63 -6.23 -4.06 -13.34
N TYR A 64 -6.27 -5.39 -13.46
CA TYR A 64 -5.07 -6.22 -13.37
C TYR A 64 -4.07 -5.90 -14.48
N LEU A 65 -4.52 -5.84 -15.74
CA LEU A 65 -3.65 -5.53 -16.88
C LEU A 65 -3.05 -4.13 -16.77
N GLU A 66 -3.84 -3.14 -16.35
CA GLU A 66 -3.38 -1.77 -16.13
C GLU A 66 -2.32 -1.69 -15.02
N THR A 67 -2.57 -2.36 -13.89
CA THR A 67 -1.63 -2.40 -12.75
C THR A 67 -0.34 -3.12 -13.14
N SER A 68 -0.45 -4.28 -13.81
CA SER A 68 0.71 -5.04 -14.32
C SER A 68 1.54 -4.19 -15.28
N SER A 69 0.88 -3.52 -16.24
CA SER A 69 1.57 -2.67 -17.21
C SER A 69 2.32 -1.53 -16.53
N ASN A 70 1.70 -0.86 -15.55
CA ASN A 70 2.35 0.23 -14.80
C ASN A 70 3.55 -0.27 -14.00
N VAL A 71 3.43 -1.42 -13.32
CA VAL A 71 4.55 -2.00 -12.55
C VAL A 71 5.74 -2.29 -13.47
N HIS A 72 5.50 -2.89 -14.64
CA HIS A 72 6.55 -3.18 -15.61
C HIS A 72 7.13 -1.93 -16.29
N GLU A 73 6.31 -0.93 -16.60
CA GLU A 73 6.76 0.32 -17.24
C GLU A 73 7.68 1.14 -16.32
N HIS A 74 7.37 1.17 -15.02
CA HIS A 74 8.17 1.87 -14.01
C HIS A 74 9.30 1.03 -13.43
N GLY A 75 9.52 -0.19 -13.93
CA GLY A 75 10.58 -1.09 -13.44
C GLY A 75 10.45 -1.44 -11.96
N LEU A 76 9.22 -1.47 -11.43
CA LEU A 76 8.94 -1.74 -10.03
C LEU A 76 8.78 -3.24 -9.78
N HIS A 77 9.01 -3.65 -8.54
CA HIS A 77 8.82 -5.04 -8.11
C HIS A 77 7.67 -5.12 -7.11
N THR A 78 6.84 -6.16 -7.22
CA THR A 78 5.71 -6.39 -6.29
C THR A 78 5.82 -7.74 -5.61
N VAL A 79 5.43 -7.80 -4.32
CA VAL A 79 5.34 -9.09 -3.62
C VAL A 79 4.34 -10.02 -4.30
N CYS A 80 3.30 -9.45 -4.90
CA CYS A 80 2.25 -10.17 -5.58
C CYS A 80 2.79 -11.03 -6.73
N GLU A 81 3.69 -10.47 -7.55
CA GLU A 81 4.31 -11.16 -8.68
C GLU A 81 5.42 -12.11 -8.23
N GLU A 82 6.32 -11.65 -7.37
CA GLU A 82 7.44 -12.45 -6.88
C GLU A 82 6.98 -13.71 -6.13
N ALA A 83 5.92 -13.58 -5.32
CA ALA A 83 5.36 -14.70 -4.56
C ALA A 83 4.29 -15.49 -5.33
N ARG A 84 3.95 -15.10 -6.58
CA ARG A 84 2.86 -15.70 -7.37
C ARG A 84 1.56 -15.78 -6.56
N CYS A 85 1.17 -14.65 -5.97
CA CYS A 85 0.04 -14.58 -5.06
C CYS A 85 -1.27 -14.98 -5.77
N PRO A 86 -2.03 -15.97 -5.25
CA PRO A 86 -3.29 -16.39 -5.86
C PRO A 86 -4.37 -15.30 -5.82
N ASN A 87 -4.21 -14.29 -4.96
CA ASN A 87 -5.17 -13.21 -4.76
C ASN A 87 -4.83 -11.94 -5.55
N VAL A 88 -3.81 -11.95 -6.43
CA VAL A 88 -3.33 -10.75 -7.13
C VAL A 88 -4.44 -10.03 -7.90
N HIS A 89 -5.33 -10.77 -8.57
CA HIS A 89 -6.44 -10.20 -9.33
C HIS A 89 -7.43 -9.45 -8.44
N ASP A 90 -7.82 -10.02 -7.29
CA ASP A 90 -8.76 -9.38 -6.36
C ASP A 90 -8.13 -8.16 -5.66
N CYS A 91 -6.87 -8.26 -5.24
CA CYS A 91 -6.16 -7.15 -4.62
C CYS A 91 -6.05 -5.95 -5.58
N TRP A 92 -5.58 -6.19 -6.81
CA TRP A 92 -5.39 -5.11 -7.80
C TRP A 92 -6.73 -4.57 -8.33
N GLY A 93 -7.72 -5.44 -8.49
CA GLY A 93 -9.10 -5.06 -8.84
C GLY A 93 -9.73 -4.11 -7.82
N ARG A 94 -9.46 -4.32 -6.52
CA ARG A 94 -9.88 -3.42 -5.43
C ARG A 94 -9.04 -2.15 -5.31
N GLY A 95 -7.91 -2.08 -6.01
CA GLY A 95 -6.98 -0.96 -5.96
C GLY A 95 -6.05 -1.00 -4.77
N THR A 96 -5.59 -2.20 -4.41
CA THR A 96 -4.56 -2.42 -3.40
C THR A 96 -3.38 -3.15 -4.00
N ALA A 97 -2.17 -2.62 -3.82
CA ALA A 97 -0.94 -3.27 -4.29
C ALA A 97 0.16 -3.22 -3.22
N THR A 98 1.04 -4.22 -3.26
CA THR A 98 2.18 -4.34 -2.34
C THR A 98 3.48 -4.25 -3.13
N PHE A 99 4.24 -3.18 -2.91
CA PHE A 99 5.49 -2.88 -3.59
C PHE A 99 6.69 -3.35 -2.78
N MET A 100 7.69 -3.90 -3.47
CA MET A 100 9.00 -4.23 -2.93
C MET A 100 10.00 -3.15 -3.35
N VAL A 101 10.63 -2.52 -2.35
CA VAL A 101 11.67 -1.50 -2.55
C VAL A 101 13.05 -2.03 -2.15
N ALA A 102 14.10 -1.35 -2.61
CA ALA A 102 15.50 -1.75 -2.52
C ALA A 102 15.89 -2.97 -3.39
N GLY A 103 15.12 -3.19 -4.46
CA GLY A 103 15.31 -4.23 -5.48
C GLY A 103 14.52 -5.53 -5.28
N GLU A 104 14.62 -6.43 -6.26
CA GLU A 104 13.90 -7.72 -6.30
C GLU A 104 14.54 -8.84 -5.47
N VAL A 105 15.78 -8.66 -5.02
CA VAL A 105 16.59 -9.70 -4.41
C VAL A 105 16.96 -9.39 -2.96
N CYS A 106 16.95 -10.42 -2.12
CA CYS A 106 17.25 -10.33 -0.70
C CYS A 106 18.67 -10.84 -0.41
N THR A 107 19.38 -10.23 0.55
CA THR A 107 20.67 -10.76 1.02
C THR A 107 20.52 -12.00 1.90
N ARG A 108 19.30 -12.29 2.36
CA ARG A 108 18.95 -13.43 3.22
C ARG A 108 18.05 -14.43 2.51
N GLY A 109 18.41 -15.71 2.59
CA GLY A 109 17.64 -16.82 2.06
C GLY A 109 16.72 -17.45 3.10
N CYS A 110 15.58 -16.82 3.36
CA CYS A 110 14.54 -17.40 4.21
C CYS A 110 13.91 -18.61 3.51
N ARG A 111 13.85 -19.77 4.19
CA ARG A 111 13.33 -21.02 3.60
C ARG A 111 11.86 -20.95 3.13
N PHE A 112 11.09 -20.02 3.68
CA PHE A 112 9.68 -19.82 3.34
C PHE A 112 9.47 -18.68 2.33
N CYS A 113 10.49 -17.88 2.03
CA CYS A 113 10.36 -16.72 1.17
C CYS A 113 10.59 -17.11 -0.29
N ALA A 114 9.72 -16.65 -1.18
CA ALA A 114 9.84 -16.87 -2.62
C ALA A 114 10.85 -15.91 -3.29
N VAL A 115 11.25 -14.85 -2.59
CA VAL A 115 12.15 -13.81 -3.12
C VAL A 115 13.54 -14.36 -3.37
N GLY A 116 14.11 -14.02 -4.53
CA GLY A 116 15.46 -14.42 -4.93
C GLY A 116 16.52 -14.01 -3.90
N THR A 117 17.53 -14.85 -3.71
CA THR A 117 18.61 -14.59 -2.75
C THR A 117 19.94 -14.40 -3.45
N VAL A 118 20.57 -13.24 -3.24
CA VAL A 118 21.92 -12.95 -3.73
C VAL A 118 22.76 -12.30 -2.64
N LYS A 119 24.04 -12.67 -2.54
CA LYS A 119 24.93 -12.10 -1.51
C LYS A 119 25.35 -10.66 -1.79
N ALA A 120 25.51 -10.32 -3.07
CA ALA A 120 25.91 -9.01 -3.54
C ALA A 120 24.85 -8.50 -4.52
N PRO A 121 23.77 -7.88 -4.00
CA PRO A 121 22.71 -7.32 -4.84
C PRO A 121 23.23 -6.10 -5.65
N PRO A 122 22.52 -5.71 -6.71
CA PRO A 122 22.82 -4.49 -7.46
C PRO A 122 22.81 -3.22 -6.58
N ALA A 123 23.43 -2.17 -7.10
CA ALA A 123 23.35 -0.84 -6.50
C ALA A 123 21.90 -0.38 -6.41
N LEU A 124 21.58 0.39 -5.37
CA LEU A 124 20.26 1.00 -5.25
C LEU A 124 20.06 2.05 -6.35
N ASP A 125 18.87 2.06 -6.93
CA ASP A 125 18.45 3.17 -7.78
C ASP A 125 17.98 4.34 -6.90
N SER A 126 18.52 5.53 -7.17
CA SER A 126 18.12 6.76 -6.50
C SER A 126 16.75 7.27 -6.94
N HIS A 127 16.26 6.86 -8.12
CA HIS A 127 14.97 7.28 -8.67
C HIS A 127 13.81 6.37 -8.25
N GLU A 128 14.09 5.23 -7.58
CA GLU A 128 13.07 4.29 -7.09
C GLU A 128 11.93 4.97 -6.31
N PRO A 129 12.17 5.94 -5.40
CA PRO A 129 11.09 6.64 -4.70
C PRO A 129 10.17 7.46 -5.60
N ASP A 130 10.75 8.12 -6.61
CA ASP A 130 10.01 8.98 -7.52
C ASP A 130 9.17 8.16 -8.51
N GLU A 131 9.75 7.07 -9.02
CA GLU A 131 9.07 6.09 -9.88
C GLU A 131 7.93 5.39 -9.13
N LEU A 132 8.16 4.97 -7.89
CA LEU A 132 7.11 4.38 -7.05
C LEU A 132 5.96 5.36 -6.82
N ALA A 133 6.27 6.61 -6.46
CA ALA A 133 5.26 7.62 -6.21
C ALA A 133 4.46 7.96 -7.48
N GLU A 134 5.11 8.04 -8.63
CA GLU A 134 4.45 8.24 -9.92
C GLU A 134 3.53 7.06 -10.27
N ALA A 135 4.01 5.82 -10.10
CA ALA A 135 3.22 4.63 -10.37
C ALA A 135 1.98 4.55 -9.47
N VAL A 136 2.12 4.79 -8.16
CA VAL A 136 0.99 4.81 -7.22
C VAL A 136 -0.03 5.89 -7.60
N ALA A 137 0.45 7.07 -7.99
CA ALA A 137 -0.43 8.16 -8.45
C ALA A 137 -1.18 7.76 -9.74
N ARG A 138 -0.50 7.15 -10.72
CA ARG A 138 -1.10 6.71 -11.99
C ARG A 138 -2.15 5.62 -11.81
N MET A 139 -1.86 4.61 -10.99
CA MET A 139 -2.75 3.46 -10.76
C MET A 139 -4.03 3.80 -9.97
N GLY A 140 -4.09 4.98 -9.34
CA GLY A 140 -5.25 5.38 -8.54
C GLY A 140 -5.58 4.35 -7.45
N LEU A 141 -4.55 3.87 -6.75
CA LEU A 141 -4.72 2.91 -5.66
C LEU A 141 -5.45 3.56 -4.49
N SER A 142 -6.29 2.79 -3.81
CA SER A 142 -6.90 3.21 -2.54
C SER A 142 -5.96 2.93 -1.37
N HIS A 143 -5.19 1.85 -1.46
CA HIS A 143 -4.25 1.44 -0.42
C HIS A 143 -2.96 0.90 -1.02
N ALA A 144 -1.82 1.32 -0.49
CA ALA A 144 -0.50 0.86 -0.91
C ALA A 144 0.27 0.33 0.29
N VAL A 145 0.86 -0.86 0.14
CA VAL A 145 1.76 -1.45 1.14
C VAL A 145 3.17 -1.41 0.60
N ILE A 146 4.08 -0.75 1.29
CA ILE A 146 5.49 -0.63 0.89
C ILE A 146 6.33 -1.55 1.78
N THR A 147 6.96 -2.55 1.19
CA THR A 147 7.88 -3.46 1.89
C THR A 147 9.30 -3.31 1.35
N VAL A 148 10.30 -3.55 2.20
CA VAL A 148 11.72 -3.47 1.82
C VAL A 148 12.40 -4.84 1.93
N VAL A 149 13.20 -5.20 0.92
CA VAL A 149 14.04 -6.40 1.01
C VAL A 149 15.17 -6.20 2.01
N ASN A 150 15.65 -7.30 2.60
CA ASN A 150 16.75 -7.20 3.54
C ASN A 150 18.07 -6.92 2.78
N ARG A 151 18.64 -5.74 3.01
CA ARG A 151 19.91 -5.26 2.44
C ARG A 151 21.01 -5.18 3.49
N ASP A 152 21.53 -6.33 3.92
CA ASP A 152 22.59 -6.36 4.96
C ASP A 152 23.91 -5.71 4.51
N ASP A 153 24.07 -5.47 3.20
CA ASP A 153 25.20 -4.77 2.58
C ASP A 153 25.20 -3.26 2.88
N LEU A 154 24.04 -2.68 3.19
CA LEU A 154 23.91 -1.25 3.45
C LEU A 154 24.02 -0.93 4.95
N PRO A 155 24.66 0.19 5.34
CA PRO A 155 24.81 0.57 6.74
C PRO A 155 23.45 0.82 7.44
N GLY A 156 22.43 1.27 6.67
CA GLY A 156 21.06 1.46 7.16
C GLY A 156 20.12 0.28 6.92
N ARG A 157 20.62 -0.85 6.37
CA ARG A 157 19.84 -2.05 6.06
C ARG A 157 18.50 -1.80 5.34
N GLY A 158 18.49 -0.89 4.37
CA GLY A 158 17.28 -0.54 3.60
C GLY A 158 16.35 0.48 4.25
N ARG A 159 16.72 1.08 5.41
CA ARG A 159 15.89 2.08 6.09
C ARG A 159 15.64 3.35 5.26
N GLN A 160 16.70 3.89 4.65
CA GLN A 160 16.60 5.12 3.85
C GLN A 160 15.69 4.92 2.63
N PRO A 161 15.93 3.92 1.76
CA PRO A 161 15.04 3.66 0.63
C PRO A 161 13.57 3.54 1.02
N LEU A 162 13.28 2.83 2.11
CA LEU A 162 11.91 2.71 2.61
C LEU A 162 11.33 4.06 3.07
N SER A 163 12.10 4.84 3.82
CA SER A 163 11.68 6.17 4.28
C SER A 163 11.43 7.13 3.12
N ASP A 164 12.33 7.14 2.14
CA ASP A 164 12.26 8.05 0.99
C ASP A 164 11.05 7.71 0.11
N CYS A 165 10.79 6.41 -0.11
CA CYS A 165 9.58 5.92 -0.79
C CYS A 165 8.28 6.33 -0.08
N ILE A 166 8.20 6.11 1.24
CA ILE A 166 7.00 6.48 2.02
C ILE A 166 6.74 7.98 1.92
N LEU A 167 7.79 8.81 2.04
CA LEU A 167 7.66 10.26 1.95
C LEU A 167 7.25 10.72 0.55
N ALA A 168 7.86 10.16 -0.50
CA ALA A 168 7.54 10.49 -1.89
C ALA A 168 6.08 10.17 -2.22
N VAL A 169 5.60 8.97 -1.85
CA VAL A 169 4.21 8.56 -2.06
C VAL A 169 3.25 9.44 -1.24
N SER A 170 3.55 9.69 0.04
CA SER A 170 2.70 10.53 0.90
C SER A 170 2.59 11.98 0.40
N GLN A 171 3.66 12.54 -0.16
CA GLN A 171 3.66 13.89 -0.73
C GLN A 171 2.86 13.97 -2.04
N ARG A 172 2.97 12.95 -2.90
CA ARG A 172 2.33 12.94 -4.22
C ARG A 172 0.86 12.54 -4.16
N SER A 173 0.51 11.60 -3.29
CA SER A 173 -0.83 11.00 -3.18
C SER A 173 -1.27 10.89 -1.72
N PRO A 174 -1.58 12.01 -1.06
CA PRO A 174 -1.98 12.03 0.36
C PRO A 174 -3.31 11.34 0.66
N GLU A 175 -4.13 11.06 -0.36
CA GLU A 175 -5.40 10.35 -0.23
C GLU A 175 -5.28 8.83 -0.15
N VAL A 176 -4.10 8.28 -0.43
CA VAL A 176 -3.86 6.83 -0.46
C VAL A 176 -3.54 6.33 0.94
N GLY A 177 -4.24 5.29 1.40
CA GLY A 177 -3.90 4.59 2.64
C GLY A 177 -2.53 3.93 2.49
N LEU A 178 -1.60 4.20 3.42
CA LEU A 178 -0.22 3.75 3.29
C LEU A 178 0.21 2.96 4.52
N ASP A 179 0.55 1.70 4.28
CA ASP A 179 1.20 0.83 5.27
C ASP A 179 2.61 0.46 4.82
N TYR A 180 3.45 0.08 5.78
CA TYR A 180 4.79 -0.40 5.46
C TYR A 180 5.18 -1.63 6.28
N CYS A 181 6.00 -2.48 5.69
CA CYS A 181 6.57 -3.65 6.33
C CYS A 181 8.09 -3.62 6.20
N ALA A 182 8.81 -3.68 7.32
CA ALA A 182 10.26 -3.66 7.34
C ALA A 182 10.80 -4.90 8.06
N PRO A 183 11.92 -5.47 7.61
CA PRO A 183 12.55 -6.58 8.32
C PRO A 183 13.10 -6.09 9.66
N ILE A 184 13.18 -6.99 10.64
CA ILE A 184 13.60 -6.70 12.03
C ILE A 184 14.94 -5.95 12.10
N SER A 185 15.84 -6.28 11.18
CA SER A 185 17.16 -5.66 11.02
C SER A 185 17.07 -4.16 10.66
N THR A 186 16.08 -3.77 9.87
CA THR A 186 15.81 -2.37 9.49
C THR A 186 15.12 -1.62 10.63
N VAL A 187 14.15 -2.26 11.30
CA VAL A 187 13.38 -1.65 12.40
C VAL A 187 14.26 -1.30 13.61
N THR A 188 15.25 -2.14 13.94
CA THR A 188 16.18 -1.86 15.04
C THR A 188 17.03 -0.60 14.81
N SER A 189 17.22 -0.22 13.54
CA SER A 189 17.91 1.01 13.14
C SER A 189 16.95 2.18 12.86
N MET A 190 15.63 1.97 12.96
CA MET A 190 14.59 2.98 12.80
C MET A 190 14.29 3.69 14.11
N HIS A 191 15.03 4.78 14.38
CA HIS A 191 14.54 5.83 15.27
C HIS A 191 13.65 6.78 14.45
N TRP A 192 12.42 6.35 14.15
CA TRP A 192 11.38 7.25 13.62
C TRP A 192 10.74 7.96 14.83
N ARG A 193 11.08 9.23 15.03
CA ARG A 193 10.27 10.08 15.91
C ARG A 193 8.88 10.11 15.27
N HIS A 194 7.87 9.64 16.01
CA HIS A 194 6.44 9.74 15.69
C HIS A 194 5.93 11.20 15.63
N SER A 195 6.78 12.16 15.26
CA SER A 195 6.51 13.58 15.36
C SER A 195 6.32 14.15 13.97
N SER A 196 5.19 13.82 13.31
CA SER A 196 4.53 14.67 12.30
C SER A 196 3.42 13.98 11.49
N MET A 197 3.19 12.67 11.63
CA MET A 197 1.99 12.04 11.06
C MET A 197 0.84 12.10 12.07
N THR A 198 0.38 13.33 12.35
CA THR A 198 -1.01 13.51 12.81
C THR A 198 -1.90 13.26 11.61
N CYS A 199 -2.53 12.07 11.56
CA CYS A 199 -3.75 11.90 10.78
C CYS A 199 -4.76 12.98 11.22
N PRO A 200 -5.43 13.68 10.29
CA PRO A 200 -6.64 14.42 10.62
C PRO A 200 -7.75 13.49 11.14
#